data_AF-A0A8J6I7C9-F1
#
_entry.id   AF-A0A8J6I7C9-F1
#
_cell.length_a   1.000
_cell.length_b   1.000
_cell.length_c   1.000
_cell.angle_alpha   90.00
_cell.angle_beta   90.00
_cell.angle_gamma   90.00
#
_symmetry.space_group_name_H-M   'P 1'
#
loop_
_entity.id
_entity.type
_entity.pdbx_description
1 polymer ?
#
loop_
_entity_poly.entity_id
_entity_poly.type
_entity_poly.pdbx_seq_one_letter_code
_entity_poly.pdbx_strand_id
1 'polypeptide(L)'
;MDGYTVGEVAKLSRVSVRTLHHYDELELLTPAGRSPAGYRLYSSGDLCRLQQILFYRELEFSLEEIAAMLADPATDTDEHLRRQHRLVRERQSRNAALLAAIEKEMEARQMGISLTPEEQFEIFGTDKIAEYQEEAKDKWGDTDAWRESQRRSA
;
A
#
# COMPACT_ATOMS: atom_id res chain seq x y z
N MET A 1 28.01 26.28 8.96
CA MET A 1 27.40 24.99 9.34
C MET A 1 27.06 24.32 8.03
N ASP A 2 27.80 23.27 7.67
CA ASP A 2 27.73 22.66 6.34
C ASP A 2 26.43 21.87 6.22
N GLY A 3 25.52 22.36 5.37
CA GLY A 3 24.28 21.65 5.04
C GLY A 3 24.55 20.58 3.99
N TYR A 4 23.71 19.55 3.97
CA TYR A 4 23.78 18.48 2.98
C TYR A 4 23.12 18.94 1.70
N THR A 5 23.78 18.78 0.56
CA THR A 5 23.16 18.99 -0.75
C THR A 5 22.09 17.94 -1.00
N VAL A 6 21.13 18.25 -1.87
CA VAL A 6 20.06 17.30 -2.25
C VAL A 6 20.62 15.95 -2.75
N GLY A 7 21.78 15.94 -3.41
CA GLY A 7 22.43 14.72 -3.89
C GLY A 7 23.01 13.87 -2.76
N GLU A 8 23.61 14.51 -1.75
CA GLU A 8 24.10 13.81 -0.55
C GLU A 8 22.94 13.22 0.25
N VAL A 9 21.87 13.99 0.45
CA VAL A 9 20.66 13.50 1.13
C VAL A 9 20.04 12.33 0.38
N ALA A 10 19.91 12.42 -0.94
CA ALA A 10 19.40 11.33 -1.78
C ALA A 10 20.23 10.05 -1.62
N LYS A 11 21.56 10.18 -1.61
CA LYS A 11 22.47 9.04 -1.43
C LYS A 11 22.35 8.43 -0.03
N LEU A 12 22.26 9.24 1.01
CA LEU A 12 22.15 8.79 2.40
C LEU A 12 20.82 8.10 2.69
N SER A 13 19.72 8.71 2.24
CA SER A 13 18.36 8.23 2.48
C SER A 13 17.89 7.15 1.49
N ARG A 14 18.62 6.94 0.39
CA ARG A 14 18.22 6.10 -0.76
C ARG A 14 16.92 6.55 -1.43
N VAL A 15 16.55 7.81 -1.22
CA VAL A 15 15.40 8.46 -1.85
C VAL A 15 15.88 9.19 -3.09
N SER A 16 15.08 9.21 -4.15
CA SER A 16 15.45 9.94 -5.36
C SER A 16 15.47 11.46 -5.12
N VAL A 17 16.35 12.19 -5.81
CA VAL A 17 16.33 13.67 -5.81
C VAL A 17 14.96 14.21 -6.21
N ARG A 18 14.27 13.55 -7.15
CA ARG A 18 12.90 13.91 -7.55
C ARG A 18 11.92 13.83 -6.38
N THR A 19 12.03 12.80 -5.56
CA THR A 19 11.17 12.65 -4.37
C THR A 19 11.48 13.72 -3.32
N LEU A 20 12.74 14.08 -3.10
CA LEU A 20 13.10 15.18 -2.20
C LEU A 20 12.57 16.53 -2.69
N HIS A 21 12.61 16.79 -4.00
CA HIS A 21 11.97 17.97 -4.58
C HIS A 21 10.46 17.94 -4.42
N HIS A 22 9.83 16.78 -4.62
CA HIS A 22 8.40 16.62 -4.41
C HIS A 22 8.00 16.89 -2.94
N TYR A 23 8.79 16.44 -1.97
CA TYR A 23 8.53 16.76 -0.56
C TYR A 23 8.72 18.24 -0.23
N ASP A 24 9.65 18.92 -0.89
CA ASP A 24 9.82 20.38 -0.79
C ASP A 24 8.62 21.12 -1.39
N GLU A 25 8.15 20.71 -2.58
CA GLU A 25 6.96 21.25 -3.26
C GLU A 25 5.68 21.10 -2.44
N LEU A 26 5.56 20.02 -1.68
CA LEU A 26 4.44 19.76 -0.76
C LEU A 26 4.61 20.42 0.61
N GLU A 27 5.69 21.18 0.83
CA GLU A 27 6.07 21.76 2.14
C GLU A 27 6.22 20.72 3.26
N LEU A 28 6.33 19.44 2.88
CA LEU A 28 6.49 18.33 3.81
C LEU A 28 7.92 18.29 4.34
N LEU A 29 8.91 18.59 3.49
CA LEU A 29 10.33 18.67 3.84
C LEU A 29 11.02 19.80 3.08
N THR A 30 11.07 20.97 3.70
CA THR A 30 11.73 22.16 3.13
C THR A 30 13.20 22.21 3.56
N PRO A 31 14.15 22.49 2.66
CA PRO A 31 15.55 22.67 3.02
C PRO A 31 15.73 23.92 3.90
N ALA A 32 16.55 23.81 4.95
CA ALA A 32 16.86 24.92 5.85
C ALA A 32 17.51 26.13 5.17
N GLY A 33 18.09 25.95 3.98
CA GLY A 33 18.61 27.08 3.21
C GLY A 33 19.09 26.70 1.81
N ARG A 34 19.84 27.63 1.23
CA ARG A 34 20.49 27.46 -0.08
C ARG A 34 21.95 27.88 0.00
N SER A 35 22.79 27.21 -0.80
CA SER A 35 24.20 27.58 -0.94
C SER A 35 24.34 28.91 -1.71
N PRO A 36 25.52 29.55 -1.69
CA PRO A 36 25.77 30.75 -2.49
C PRO A 36 25.51 30.57 -4.00
N ALA A 37 25.64 29.33 -4.50
CA ALA A 37 25.35 28.98 -5.89
C ALA A 37 23.86 28.61 -6.15
N GLY A 38 22.98 28.72 -5.13
CA GLY A 38 21.54 28.50 -5.25
C GLY A 38 21.07 27.05 -5.00
N TYR A 39 21.99 26.12 -4.71
CA TYR A 39 21.64 24.72 -4.43
C TYR A 39 20.93 24.57 -3.08
N ARG A 40 19.96 23.66 -2.98
CA ARG A 40 19.28 23.31 -1.72
C ARG A 40 20.28 22.75 -0.71
N LEU A 41 20.20 23.22 0.54
CA LEU A 41 21.00 22.73 1.66
C LEU A 41 20.08 22.30 2.79
N TYR A 42 20.20 21.04 3.17
CA TYR A 42 19.44 20.41 4.24
C TYR A 42 20.25 20.43 5.53
N SER A 43 19.62 20.84 6.62
CA SER A 43 20.19 20.78 7.97
C SER A 43 20.10 19.37 8.55
N SER A 44 20.82 19.11 9.64
CA SER A 44 20.63 17.88 10.42
C SER A 44 19.19 17.71 10.93
N GLY A 45 18.50 18.82 11.24
CA GLY A 45 17.08 18.79 11.63
C GLY A 45 16.19 18.32 10.49
N ASP A 46 16.48 18.74 9.26
CA ASP A 46 15.75 18.32 8.06
C ASP A 46 15.96 16.82 7.81
N LEU A 47 17.18 16.30 8.07
CA LEU A 47 17.47 14.87 7.97
C LEU A 47 16.68 14.06 9.02
N CYS A 48 16.55 14.57 10.26
CA CYS A 48 15.70 13.93 11.27
C CYS A 48 14.22 13.91 10.84
N ARG A 49 13.72 15.01 10.27
CA ARG A 49 12.35 15.07 9.73
C ARG A 49 12.16 14.12 8.56
N LEU A 50 13.13 14.03 7.64
CA LEU A 50 13.11 13.06 6.54
C LEU A 50 13.05 11.63 7.07
N GLN A 51 13.81 11.29 8.11
CA GLN A 51 13.77 9.97 8.73
C GLN A 51 12.36 9.63 9.24
N GLN A 52 11.66 10.59 9.88
CA GLN A 52 10.29 10.39 10.34
C GLN A 52 9.32 10.20 9.16
N ILE A 53 9.43 11.02 8.11
CA ILE A 53 8.61 10.89 6.90
C ILE A 53 8.77 9.48 6.31
N LEU A 54 10.01 9.00 6.17
CA LEU A 54 10.29 7.67 5.61
C LEU A 54 9.75 6.55 6.49
N PHE A 55 9.83 6.69 7.81
CA PHE A 55 9.23 5.73 8.73
C PHE A 55 7.72 5.62 8.55
N TYR A 56 7.00 6.74 8.48
CA TYR A 56 5.55 6.70 8.27
C TYR A 56 5.16 6.26 6.85
N ARG A 57 5.99 6.54 5.84
CA ARG A 57 5.79 5.99 4.49
C ARG A 57 5.92 4.46 4.46
N GLU A 58 6.84 3.90 5.23
CA GLU A 58 6.98 2.44 5.38
C GLU A 58 5.75 1.83 6.05
N LEU A 59 5.10 2.58 6.93
CA LEU A 59 3.81 2.22 7.54
C LEU A 59 2.59 2.52 6.64
N GLU A 60 2.82 2.77 5.34
CA GLU A 60 1.81 2.97 4.31
C GLU A 60 0.89 4.20 4.53
N PHE A 61 1.29 5.17 5.35
CA PHE A 61 0.56 6.44 5.46
C PHE A 61 0.68 7.29 4.19
N SER A 62 -0.38 8.03 3.87
CA SER A 62 -0.37 9.03 2.79
C SER A 62 0.51 10.24 3.17
N LEU A 63 0.99 11.00 2.18
CA LEU A 63 1.80 12.20 2.47
C LEU A 63 1.00 13.26 3.24
N GLU A 64 -0.31 13.31 3.03
CA GLU A 64 -1.24 14.20 3.75
C GLU A 64 -1.38 13.80 5.22
N GLU A 65 -1.56 12.50 5.50
CA GLU A 65 -1.60 11.97 6.87
C GLU A 65 -0.26 12.26 7.59
N ILE A 66 0.86 12.04 6.91
CA ILE A 66 2.20 12.33 7.46
C ILE A 66 2.37 13.81 7.74
N ALA A 67 1.94 14.70 6.84
CA ALA A 67 1.99 16.13 7.05
C ALA A 67 1.21 16.55 8.30
N ALA A 68 -0.01 16.03 8.47
CA ALA A 68 -0.83 16.30 9.65
C ALA A 68 -0.16 15.81 10.94
N MET A 69 0.34 14.57 10.95
CA MET A 69 1.03 13.98 12.12
C MET A 69 2.31 14.74 12.51
N LEU A 70 3.03 15.30 11.54
CA LEU A 70 4.27 16.05 11.78
C LEU A 70 4.07 17.55 12.04
N ALA A 71 2.86 18.09 11.84
CA ALA A 71 2.58 19.51 12.01
C ALA A 71 2.27 19.89 13.46
N ASP A 72 1.59 19.02 14.21
CA ASP A 72 1.19 19.30 15.60
C ASP A 72 1.45 18.07 16.50
N PRO A 73 2.28 18.19 17.56
CA PRO A 73 2.51 17.14 18.56
C PRO A 73 1.25 16.67 19.29
N ALA A 74 0.19 17.48 19.31
CA ALA A 74 -1.12 17.16 19.86
C ALA A 74 -2.06 16.50 18.84
N THR A 75 -1.66 16.41 17.56
CA THR A 75 -2.37 15.59 16.57
C THR A 75 -2.48 14.17 17.09
N ASP A 76 -3.62 13.53 16.86
CA ASP A 76 -3.91 12.18 17.33
C ASP A 76 -3.09 11.11 16.57
N THR A 77 -1.77 11.19 16.75
CA THR A 77 -0.75 10.32 16.20
C THR A 77 -0.99 8.89 16.69
N ASP A 78 -1.44 8.75 17.93
CA ASP A 78 -1.82 7.46 18.50
C ASP A 78 -3.05 6.88 17.79
N GLU A 79 -4.10 7.66 17.51
CA GLU A 79 -5.24 7.21 16.72
C GLU A 79 -4.84 6.82 15.29
N HIS A 80 -4.00 7.61 14.62
CA HIS A 80 -3.50 7.31 13.28
C HIS A 80 -2.75 5.96 13.26
N LEU A 81 -1.84 5.75 14.23
CA LEU A 81 -1.10 4.50 14.37
C LEU A 81 -2.03 3.33 14.72
N ARG A 82 -3.02 3.52 15.59
CA ARG A 82 -4.03 2.50 15.91
C ARG A 82 -4.86 2.14 14.68
N ARG A 83 -5.25 3.12 13.86
CA ARG A 83 -5.97 2.89 12.59
C ARG A 83 -5.13 2.08 11.63
N GLN A 84 -3.87 2.46 11.39
CA GLN A 84 -3.00 1.67 10.51
C GLN A 84 -2.75 0.27 11.05
N HIS A 85 -2.52 0.13 12.35
CA HIS A 85 -2.36 -1.18 12.97
C HIS A 85 -3.58 -2.09 12.75
N ARG A 86 -4.82 -1.55 12.83
CA ARG A 86 -6.03 -2.32 12.50
C ARG A 86 -6.04 -2.77 11.03
N LEU A 87 -5.77 -1.86 10.10
CA LEU A 87 -5.77 -2.16 8.66
C LEU A 87 -4.72 -3.21 8.28
N VAL A 88 -3.50 -3.09 8.82
CA VAL A 88 -2.43 -4.07 8.59
C VAL A 88 -2.80 -5.42 9.17
N ARG A 89 -3.42 -5.47 10.35
CA ARG A 89 -3.89 -6.72 10.96
C ARG A 89 -5.00 -7.38 10.14
N GLU A 90 -5.96 -6.62 9.63
CA GLU A 90 -7.01 -7.12 8.74
C GLU A 90 -6.42 -7.70 7.45
N ARG A 91 -5.45 -7.00 6.85
CA ARG A 91 -4.70 -7.51 5.69
C ARG A 91 -3.95 -8.81 6.02
N GLN A 92 -3.29 -8.87 7.17
CA GLN A 92 -2.58 -10.05 7.64
C GLN A 92 -3.52 -11.26 7.78
N SER A 93 -4.67 -11.08 8.44
CA SER A 93 -5.66 -12.14 8.61
C SER A 93 -6.19 -12.65 7.27
N ARG A 94 -6.48 -11.74 6.32
CA ARG A 94 -6.93 -12.10 4.96
C ARG A 94 -5.87 -12.90 4.21
N ASN A 95 -4.61 -12.47 4.28
CA ASN A 95 -3.51 -13.18 3.63
C ASN A 95 -3.29 -14.57 4.24
N ALA A 96 -3.44 -14.70 5.56
CA ALA A 96 -3.36 -16.00 6.24
C ALA A 96 -4.48 -16.95 5.78
N ALA A 97 -5.71 -16.45 5.63
CA ALA A 97 -6.83 -17.23 5.11
C ALA A 97 -6.58 -17.68 3.65
N LEU A 98 -6.07 -16.79 2.81
CA LEU A 98 -5.72 -17.12 1.42
C LEU A 98 -4.61 -18.17 1.35
N LEU A 99 -3.59 -18.06 2.19
CA LEU A 99 -2.50 -19.04 2.25
C LEU A 99 -3.03 -20.43 2.64
N ALA A 100 -3.87 -20.51 3.66
CA ALA A 100 -4.49 -21.76 4.09
C ALA A 100 -5.34 -22.40 2.99
N ALA A 101 -6.07 -21.59 2.21
CA ALA A 101 -6.84 -22.09 1.07
C ALA A 101 -5.92 -22.67 -0.02
N ILE A 102 -4.82 -21.99 -0.35
CA ILE A 102 -3.81 -22.48 -1.31
C ILE A 102 -3.18 -23.80 -0.83
N GLU A 103 -2.85 -23.90 0.46
CA GLU A 103 -2.29 -25.12 1.05
C GLU A 103 -3.27 -26.30 0.92
N LYS A 104 -4.56 -26.09 1.21
CA LYS A 104 -5.60 -27.11 1.07
C LYS A 104 -5.77 -27.59 -0.38
N GLU A 105 -5.66 -26.68 -1.36
CA GLU A 105 -5.67 -27.04 -2.79
C GLU A 105 -4.50 -27.95 -3.16
N MET A 106 -3.30 -27.58 -2.70
CA MET A 106 -2.08 -28.33 -2.96
C MET A 106 -2.16 -29.75 -2.39
N GLU A 107 -2.68 -29.90 -1.17
CA GLU A 107 -2.90 -31.19 -0.52
C GLU A 107 -3.92 -32.05 -1.26
N ALA A 108 -5.08 -31.50 -1.65
CA ALA A 108 -6.10 -32.24 -2.37
C ALA A 108 -5.56 -32.80 -3.70
N ARG A 109 -4.82 -31.98 -4.46
CA ARG A 109 -4.16 -32.41 -5.69
C ARG A 109 -3.12 -33.50 -5.46
N GLN A 110 -2.33 -33.38 -4.39
CA GLN A 110 -1.31 -34.39 -4.06
C GLN A 110 -1.93 -35.74 -3.70
N MET A 111 -3.08 -35.73 -3.02
CA MET A 111 -3.82 -36.93 -2.61
C MET A 111 -4.64 -37.56 -3.75
N GLY A 112 -4.63 -36.97 -4.95
CA GLY A 112 -5.43 -37.42 -6.09
C GLY A 112 -6.94 -37.22 -5.89
N ILE A 113 -7.33 -36.40 -4.92
CA ILE A 113 -8.72 -36.06 -4.63
C ILE A 113 -9.07 -34.87 -5.52
N SER A 114 -10.01 -35.06 -6.44
CA SER A 114 -10.65 -33.93 -7.11
C SER A 114 -11.70 -33.37 -6.15
N LEU A 115 -11.42 -32.20 -5.55
CA LEU A 115 -12.42 -31.45 -4.80
C LEU A 115 -13.63 -31.19 -5.69
N THR A 116 -14.84 -31.41 -5.19
CA THR A 116 -16.04 -31.07 -5.97
C THR A 116 -16.13 -29.56 -6.15
N PRO A 117 -16.86 -29.07 -7.16
CA PRO A 117 -17.06 -27.62 -7.34
C PRO A 117 -17.59 -26.93 -6.07
N GLU A 118 -18.47 -27.59 -5.31
CA GLU A 118 -19.03 -27.07 -4.06
C GLU A 118 -17.97 -26.94 -2.96
N GLU A 119 -17.11 -27.95 -2.81
CA GLU A 119 -16.00 -27.92 -1.86
C GLU A 119 -14.97 -26.86 -2.24
N GLN A 120 -14.72 -26.66 -3.54
CA GLN A 120 -13.87 -25.55 -4.03
C GLN A 120 -14.49 -24.20 -3.65
N PHE A 121 -15.79 -24.00 -3.87
CA PHE A 121 -16.46 -22.75 -3.51
C PHE A 121 -16.46 -22.46 -2.01
N GLU A 122 -16.58 -23.49 -1.17
CA GLU A 122 -16.56 -23.36 0.29
C GLU A 122 -15.16 -23.06 0.84
N ILE A 123 -14.10 -23.60 0.20
CA ILE A 123 -12.70 -23.44 0.63
C ILE A 123 -12.12 -22.10 0.19
N PHE A 124 -12.38 -21.68 -1.05
CA PHE A 124 -11.78 -20.48 -1.62
C PHE A 124 -12.58 -19.20 -1.38
N GLY A 125 -13.80 -19.34 -0.83
CA GLY A 125 -14.63 -18.22 -0.40
C GLY A 125 -15.27 -17.47 -1.56
N THR A 126 -16.59 -17.29 -1.45
CA THR A 126 -17.42 -16.58 -2.43
C THR A 126 -17.33 -15.05 -2.32
N ASP A 127 -16.53 -14.51 -1.39
CA ASP A 127 -16.44 -13.08 -1.12
C ASP A 127 -15.99 -12.25 -2.33
N LYS A 128 -15.26 -12.86 -3.27
CA LYS A 128 -14.89 -12.22 -4.54
C LYS A 128 -15.74 -12.65 -5.73
N ILE A 129 -16.60 -13.65 -5.61
CA ILE A 129 -17.46 -14.08 -6.73
C ILE A 129 -18.47 -12.98 -7.05
N ALA A 130 -18.99 -12.27 -6.05
CA ALA A 130 -19.86 -11.13 -6.29
C ALA A 130 -19.15 -10.02 -7.10
N GLU A 131 -17.92 -9.65 -6.70
CA GLU A 131 -17.09 -8.68 -7.44
C GLU A 131 -16.73 -9.18 -8.85
N TYR A 132 -16.37 -10.47 -9.01
CA TYR A 132 -16.07 -11.05 -10.32
C TYR A 132 -17.31 -11.17 -11.22
N GLN A 133 -18.49 -11.40 -10.65
CA GLN A 133 -19.74 -11.42 -11.42
C GLN A 133 -20.15 -10.03 -11.90
N GLU A 134 -19.99 -8.99 -11.07
CA GLU A 134 -20.19 -7.60 -11.49
C GLU A 134 -19.16 -7.20 -12.57
N GLU A 135 -17.88 -7.48 -12.35
CA GLU A 135 -16.82 -7.14 -13.31
C GLU A 135 -16.97 -7.92 -14.63
N ALA A 136 -17.39 -9.19 -14.58
CA ALA A 136 -17.66 -9.99 -15.78
C ALA A 136 -18.91 -9.49 -16.53
N LYS A 137 -19.95 -9.05 -15.81
CA LYS A 137 -21.14 -8.44 -16.42
C LYS A 137 -20.80 -7.11 -17.08
N ASP A 138 -19.98 -6.28 -16.45
CA ASP A 138 -19.57 -4.99 -17.01
C ASP A 138 -18.68 -5.15 -18.26
N LYS A 139 -17.80 -6.17 -18.27
CA LYS A 139 -16.87 -6.40 -19.39
C LYS A 139 -17.46 -7.24 -20.53
N TRP A 140 -18.38 -8.16 -20.22
CA TRP A 140 -18.82 -9.19 -21.17
C TRP A 140 -20.35 -9.34 -21.24
N GLY A 141 -21.13 -8.53 -20.51
CA GLY A 141 -22.58 -8.65 -20.39
C GLY A 141 -23.35 -8.67 -21.72
N ASP A 142 -22.83 -7.96 -22.73
CA ASP A 142 -23.45 -7.87 -24.05
C ASP A 142 -22.99 -8.97 -25.02
N THR A 143 -22.04 -9.82 -24.64
CA THR A 143 -21.50 -10.85 -25.53
C THR A 143 -22.37 -12.11 -25.58
N ASP A 144 -22.33 -12.80 -26.72
CA ASP A 144 -23.03 -14.07 -26.91
C ASP A 144 -22.51 -15.14 -25.94
N ALA A 145 -21.22 -15.09 -25.59
CA ALA A 145 -20.58 -15.98 -24.63
C ALA A 145 -21.15 -15.83 -23.21
N TRP A 146 -21.44 -14.59 -22.77
CA TRP A 146 -22.11 -14.35 -21.49
C TRP A 146 -23.55 -14.86 -21.48
N ARG A 147 -24.30 -14.61 -22.55
CA ARG A 147 -25.68 -15.12 -22.70
C ARG A 147 -25.73 -16.66 -22.75
N GLU A 148 -24.73 -17.31 -23.31
CA GLU A 148 -24.61 -18.77 -23.30
C GLU A 148 -24.20 -19.32 -21.93
N SER A 149 -23.30 -18.63 -21.22
CA SER A 149 -22.93 -18.97 -19.84
C SER A 149 -24.15 -18.90 -18.90
N GLN A 150 -24.97 -17.85 -19.00
CA GLN A 150 -26.18 -17.70 -18.18
C GLN A 150 -27.23 -18.81 -18.44
N ARG A 151 -27.33 -19.32 -19.68
CA ARG A 151 -28.24 -20.42 -20.01
C ARG A 151 -27.78 -21.79 -19.48
N ARG A 152 -26.47 -21.97 -19.26
CA ARG A 152 -25.91 -23.23 -18.73
C ARG A 152 -25.97 -23.30 -17.20
N SER A 153 -26.14 -22.15 -16.54
CA SER A 153 -26.16 -22.01 -15.08
C SER A 153 -27.58 -21.83 -14.50
N ALA A 154 -28.63 -21.88 -15.34
CA ALA A 154 -30.05 -21.86 -14.95
C ALA A 154 -30.65 -23.27 -15.04
#